data_AF-A0A931G1U8-F1
#
_entry.id   AF-A0A931G1U8-F1
#
_cell.length_a   1.000
_cell.length_b   1.000
_cell.length_c   1.000
_cell.angle_alpha   90.00
_cell.angle_beta   90.00
_cell.angle_gamma   90.00
#
_symmetry.space_group_name_H-M   'P 1'
#
loop_
_entity.id
_entity.type
_entity.pdbx_description
1 polymer ?
#
loop_
_entity_poly.entity_id
_entity_poly.type
_entity_poly.pdbx_seq_one_letter_code
_entity_poly.pdbx_strand_id
1 'polypeptide(L)'
;MPGMWWVVGVVVLAAIFSAYLGWTAQRVERLHLRAQAAERALDAHLMRRAAAAAVVAEQGDSVELYAAARLALDAEPGDRESAENDLTRQLQGIELDPGDPAARTLIATSRRVVLARQVHTDLVRDALSARRRVLVRVLGLNRRHQRPEYFDIVEPTLPDLPPVVVPAPAHPAEGVLPTAPV
;
A
#
# COMPACT_ATOMS: atom_id res chain seq x y z
N MET A 1 -36.00 49.64 -1.48
CA MET A 1 -36.12 48.32 -0.80
C MET A 1 -34.77 47.89 -0.19
N PRO A 2 -34.29 48.57 0.86
CA PRO A 2 -33.00 48.24 1.50
C PRO A 2 -32.97 46.83 2.15
N GLY A 3 -34.13 46.24 2.47
CA GLY A 3 -34.21 44.87 3.01
C GLY A 3 -33.90 43.74 2.01
N MET A 4 -34.00 43.99 0.71
CA MET A 4 -33.79 42.94 -0.31
C MET A 4 -32.31 42.58 -0.49
N TRP A 5 -31.41 43.54 -0.26
CA TRP A 5 -29.96 43.31 -0.33
C TRP A 5 -29.46 42.35 0.75
N TRP A 6 -30.07 42.37 1.95
CA TRP A 6 -29.74 41.41 2.99
C TRP A 6 -30.19 39.99 2.61
N VAL A 7 -31.40 39.83 2.06
CA VAL A 7 -31.89 38.52 1.58
C VAL A 7 -30.97 37.96 0.51
N VAL A 8 -30.59 38.79 -0.48
CA VAL A 8 -29.62 38.40 -1.52
C VAL A 8 -28.29 37.98 -0.89
N GLY A 9 -27.78 38.76 0.08
CA GLY A 9 -26.55 38.42 0.81
C GLY A 9 -26.63 37.07 1.53
N VAL A 10 -27.74 36.77 2.21
CA VAL A 10 -27.96 35.50 2.90
C VAL A 10 -28.02 34.34 1.90
N VAL A 11 -28.72 34.49 0.78
CA VAL A 11 -28.81 33.45 -0.26
C VAL A 11 -27.44 33.16 -0.86
N VAL A 12 -26.65 34.19 -1.18
CA VAL A 12 -25.28 34.03 -1.70
C VAL A 12 -24.40 33.32 -0.68
N LEU A 13 -24.46 33.72 0.59
CA LEU A 13 -23.69 33.08 1.66
C LEU A 13 -24.08 31.60 1.84
N ALA A 14 -25.38 31.29 1.81
CA ALA A 14 -25.88 29.92 1.90
C ALA A 14 -25.42 29.07 0.71
N ALA A 15 -25.39 29.64 -0.51
CA ALA A 15 -24.89 28.96 -1.71
C ALA A 15 -23.39 28.64 -1.59
N ILE A 16 -22.57 29.62 -1.18
CA ILE A 16 -21.13 29.42 -0.95
C ILE A 16 -20.89 28.36 0.12
N PHE A 17 -21.63 28.42 1.23
CA PHE A 17 -21.52 27.45 2.31
C PHE A 17 -21.87 26.04 1.85
N SER A 18 -22.96 25.88 1.09
CA SER A 18 -23.40 24.60 0.53
C SER A 18 -22.35 24.01 -0.43
N ALA A 19 -21.78 24.84 -1.31
CA ALA A 19 -20.71 24.43 -2.21
C ALA A 19 -19.46 23.99 -1.45
N TYR A 20 -19.08 24.74 -0.41
CA TYR A 20 -17.94 24.40 0.46
C TYR A 20 -18.14 23.07 1.21
N LEU A 21 -19.35 22.82 1.72
CA LEU A 21 -19.70 21.56 2.36
C LEU A 21 -19.65 20.38 1.39
N GLY A 22 -20.20 20.56 0.18
CA GLY A 22 -20.14 19.55 -0.88
C GLY A 22 -18.70 19.20 -1.25
N TRP A 23 -17.84 20.21 -1.45
CA TRP A 23 -16.42 20.00 -1.72
C TRP A 23 -15.70 19.26 -0.59
N THR A 24 -15.98 19.63 0.66
CA THR A 24 -15.39 18.99 1.84
C THR A 24 -15.80 17.53 1.96
N ALA A 25 -17.09 17.21 1.77
CA ALA A 25 -17.59 15.84 1.80
C ALA A 25 -16.91 14.97 0.74
N GLN A 26 -16.84 15.46 -0.50
CA GLN A 26 -16.18 14.78 -1.61
C GLN A 26 -14.68 14.54 -1.37
N ARG A 27 -13.99 15.51 -0.74
CA ARG A 27 -12.58 15.36 -0.39
C ARG A 27 -12.37 14.27 0.67
N VAL A 28 -13.20 14.26 1.71
CA VAL A 28 -13.12 13.27 2.79
C VAL A 28 -13.41 11.87 2.27
N GLU A 29 -14.42 11.72 1.42
CA GLU A 29 -14.78 10.46 0.76
C GLU A 29 -13.58 9.87 0.00
N ARG A 30 -12.95 10.69 -0.86
CA ARG A 30 -11.79 10.26 -1.64
C ARG A 30 -10.63 9.78 -0.79
N LEU A 31 -10.41 10.36 0.39
CA LEU A 31 -9.33 9.92 1.30
C LEU A 31 -9.65 8.57 1.95
N HIS A 32 -10.91 8.33 2.33
CA HIS A 32 -11.31 7.02 2.87
C HIS A 32 -11.23 5.92 1.82
N LEU A 33 -11.69 6.18 0.59
CA LEU A 33 -11.59 5.23 -0.50
C LEU A 33 -10.14 4.89 -0.86
N ARG A 34 -9.23 5.88 -0.79
CA ARG A 34 -7.79 5.66 -0.97
C ARG A 34 -7.18 4.80 0.12
N ALA A 35 -7.53 5.06 1.39
CA ALA A 35 -7.06 4.24 2.51
C ALA A 35 -7.53 2.77 2.36
N GLN A 36 -8.81 2.55 2.03
CA GLN A 36 -9.34 1.20 1.76
C GLN A 36 -8.68 0.53 0.55
N ALA A 37 -8.32 1.30 -0.48
CA ALA A 37 -7.60 0.76 -1.64
C ALA A 37 -6.17 0.35 -1.25
N ALA A 38 -5.48 1.13 -0.42
CA ALA A 38 -4.16 0.80 0.09
C ALA A 38 -4.17 -0.43 1.01
N GLU A 39 -5.20 -0.57 1.84
CA GLU A 39 -5.41 -1.76 2.69
C GLU A 39 -5.50 -3.03 1.84
N ARG A 40 -6.35 -3.04 0.80
CA ARG A 40 -6.46 -4.19 -0.13
C ARG A 40 -5.17 -4.44 -0.90
N ALA A 41 -4.44 -3.39 -1.27
CA ALA A 41 -3.17 -3.52 -1.96
C ALA A 41 -2.10 -4.15 -1.06
N LEU A 42 -2.03 -3.72 0.20
CA LEU A 42 -1.15 -4.29 1.21
C LEU A 42 -1.48 -5.77 1.44
N ASP A 43 -2.75 -6.12 1.64
CA ASP A 43 -3.20 -7.50 1.79
C ASP A 43 -2.76 -8.40 0.64
N ALA A 44 -2.93 -7.95 -0.60
CA ALA A 44 -2.46 -8.68 -1.77
C ALA A 44 -0.92 -8.88 -1.80
N HIS A 45 -0.15 -7.92 -1.27
CA HIS A 45 1.31 -8.07 -1.14
C HIS A 45 1.70 -9.05 -0.04
N LEU A 46 0.99 -9.06 1.10
CA LEU A 46 1.18 -10.02 2.18
C LEU A 46 0.91 -11.44 1.69
N MET A 47 -0.21 -11.69 1.01
CA MET A 47 -0.52 -13.00 0.42
C MET A 47 0.57 -13.49 -0.55
N ARG A 48 1.09 -12.60 -1.41
CA ARG A 48 2.19 -12.94 -2.32
C ARG A 48 3.48 -13.29 -1.59
N ARG A 49 3.79 -12.59 -0.49
CA ARG A 49 4.95 -12.87 0.36
C ARG A 49 4.79 -14.22 1.08
N ALA A 50 3.63 -14.47 1.68
CA ALA A 50 3.35 -15.74 2.36
C ALA A 50 3.41 -16.93 1.39
N ALA A 51 2.85 -16.79 0.18
CA ALA A 51 2.97 -17.81 -0.86
C ALA A 51 4.44 -18.04 -1.27
N ALA A 52 5.24 -16.98 -1.46
CA ALA A 52 6.67 -17.12 -1.76
C ALA A 52 7.44 -17.79 -0.60
N ALA A 53 7.07 -17.50 0.65
CA ALA A 53 7.68 -18.13 1.82
C ALA A 53 7.34 -19.62 1.90
N ALA A 54 6.12 -20.03 1.55
CA ALA A 54 5.74 -21.44 1.48
C ALA A 54 6.59 -22.21 0.45
N VAL A 55 6.86 -21.61 -0.72
CA VAL A 55 7.74 -22.22 -1.74
C VAL A 55 9.17 -22.39 -1.22
N VAL A 56 9.72 -21.37 -0.56
CA VAL A 56 11.06 -21.46 0.06
C VAL A 56 11.08 -22.52 1.16
N ALA A 57 10.01 -22.62 1.95
CA ALA A 57 9.88 -23.63 2.99
C ALA A 57 9.85 -25.06 2.45
N GLU A 58 9.12 -25.29 1.35
CA GLU A 58 9.07 -26.60 0.66
C GLU A 58 10.44 -26.98 0.10
N GLN A 59 11.18 -26.04 -0.49
CA GLN A 59 12.52 -26.32 -1.05
C GLN A 59 13.58 -26.58 0.02
N GLY A 60 13.45 -25.94 1.19
CA GLY A 60 14.34 -26.11 2.33
C GLY A 60 13.88 -27.16 3.34
N ASP A 61 12.82 -27.92 3.05
CA ASP A 61 12.18 -28.89 3.96
C ASP A 61 11.87 -28.32 5.37
N SER A 62 11.53 -27.02 5.46
CA SER A 62 11.26 -26.32 6.72
C SER A 62 9.77 -26.36 7.08
N VAL A 63 9.41 -27.34 7.91
CA VAL A 63 8.02 -27.55 8.36
C VAL A 63 7.47 -26.35 9.13
N GLU A 64 8.27 -25.74 10.01
CA GLU A 64 7.82 -24.60 10.82
C GLU A 64 7.56 -23.35 9.97
N LEU A 65 8.42 -23.07 8.99
CA LEU A 65 8.21 -21.95 8.07
C LEU A 65 7.00 -22.20 7.17
N TYR A 66 6.83 -23.42 6.69
CA TYR A 66 5.68 -23.79 5.87
C TYR A 66 4.37 -23.58 6.65
N ALA A 67 4.33 -24.04 7.91
CA ALA A 67 3.18 -23.85 8.78
C ALA A 67 2.88 -22.36 9.01
N ALA A 68 3.89 -21.54 9.32
CA ALA A 68 3.72 -20.10 9.50
C ALA A 68 3.24 -19.40 8.22
N ALA A 69 3.77 -19.78 7.06
CA ALA A 69 3.34 -19.26 5.77
C ALA A 69 1.88 -19.63 5.47
N ARG A 70 1.47 -20.87 5.78
CA ARG A 70 0.08 -21.32 5.61
C ARG A 70 -0.87 -20.57 6.53
N LEU A 71 -0.49 -20.38 7.81
CA LEU A 71 -1.26 -19.58 8.76
C LEU A 71 -1.45 -18.14 8.27
N ALA A 72 -0.40 -17.51 7.73
CA ALA A 72 -0.51 -16.16 7.16
C ALA A 72 -1.46 -16.09 5.94
N LEU A 73 -1.47 -17.13 5.10
CA LEU A 73 -2.40 -17.22 3.96
C LEU A 73 -3.86 -17.40 4.38
N ASP A 74 -4.11 -18.16 5.44
CA ASP A 74 -5.48 -18.45 5.92
C ASP A 74 -5.98 -17.44 6.96
N ALA A 75 -5.13 -16.54 7.45
CA ALA A 75 -5.47 -15.63 8.53
C ALA A 75 -6.63 -14.68 8.15
N GLU A 76 -7.65 -14.65 9.00
CA GLU A 76 -8.73 -13.68 8.95
C GLU A 76 -8.20 -12.26 9.24
N PRO A 77 -8.92 -11.19 8.86
CA PRO A 77 -8.44 -9.82 9.03
C PRO A 77 -8.01 -9.45 10.47
N GLY A 78 -8.65 -10.01 11.49
CA GLY A 78 -8.33 -9.76 12.90
C GLY A 78 -7.05 -10.45 13.39
N ASP A 79 -6.68 -11.58 12.79
CA ASP A 79 -5.51 -12.38 13.17
C ASP A 79 -4.30 -12.14 12.25
N ARG A 80 -4.50 -11.37 11.16
CA ARG A 80 -3.53 -11.19 10.10
C ARG A 80 -2.20 -10.61 10.57
N GLU A 81 -2.24 -9.62 11.47
CA GLU A 81 -1.03 -9.02 12.05
C GLU A 81 -0.18 -10.05 12.79
N SER A 82 -0.81 -10.86 13.63
CA SER A 82 -0.13 -11.91 14.42
C SER A 82 0.48 -12.96 13.50
N ALA A 83 -0.26 -13.43 12.50
CA ALA A 83 0.22 -14.43 11.56
C ALA A 83 1.43 -13.92 10.73
N GLU A 84 1.40 -12.65 10.27
CA GLU A 84 2.53 -12.04 9.55
C GLU A 84 3.75 -11.81 10.45
N ASN A 85 3.55 -11.51 11.72
CA ASN A 85 4.62 -11.39 12.71
C ASN A 85 5.29 -12.75 12.97
N ASP A 86 4.50 -13.81 13.08
CA ASP A 86 5.01 -15.17 13.25
C ASP A 86 5.77 -15.65 12.01
N LEU A 87 5.25 -15.40 10.81
CA LEU A 87 5.97 -15.64 9.56
C LEU A 87 7.29 -14.86 9.51
N THR A 88 7.27 -13.58 9.89
CA THR A 88 8.50 -12.75 9.92
C THR A 88 9.53 -13.30 10.90
N ARG A 89 9.10 -13.81 12.06
CA ARG A 89 9.99 -14.42 13.04
C ARG A 89 10.63 -15.71 12.51
N GLN A 90 9.86 -16.56 11.84
CA GLN A 90 10.39 -17.78 11.20
C GLN A 90 11.38 -17.44 10.08
N LEU A 91 11.08 -16.40 9.29
CA LEU A 91 11.98 -15.92 8.23
C LEU A 91 13.32 -15.36 8.75
N GLN A 92 13.35 -14.80 9.97
CA GLN A 92 14.60 -14.31 10.58
C GLN A 92 15.55 -15.44 10.99
N GLY A 93 15.03 -16.66 11.18
CA GLY A 93 15.83 -17.83 11.54
C GLY A 93 16.48 -18.57 10.37
N ILE A 94 16.17 -18.18 9.13
CA ILE A 94 16.66 -18.86 7.92
C ILE A 94 17.63 -17.98 7.12
N GLU A 95 18.63 -18.62 6.54
CA GLU A 95 19.55 -17.96 5.60
C GLU A 95 19.00 -18.10 4.18
N LEU A 96 18.76 -16.96 3.53
CA LEU A 96 18.24 -16.90 2.16
C LEU A 96 19.40 -16.70 1.18
N ASP A 97 19.67 -17.70 0.34
CA ASP A 97 20.66 -17.59 -0.74
C ASP A 97 20.11 -16.71 -1.88
N PRO A 98 20.70 -15.53 -2.16
CA PRO A 98 20.27 -14.68 -3.28
C PRO A 98 20.48 -15.33 -4.66
N GLY A 99 21.25 -16.42 -4.76
CA GLY A 99 21.39 -17.21 -5.97
C GLY A 99 20.12 -18.00 -6.34
N ASP A 100 19.34 -18.41 -5.33
CA ASP A 100 18.11 -19.17 -5.52
C ASP A 100 16.95 -18.28 -6.05
N PRO A 101 16.30 -18.65 -7.18
CA PRO A 101 15.11 -17.96 -7.67
C PRO A 101 13.96 -17.82 -6.66
N ALA A 102 13.71 -18.81 -5.79
CA ALA A 102 12.62 -18.73 -4.82
C ALA A 102 12.94 -17.73 -3.71
N ALA A 103 14.14 -17.80 -3.13
CA ALA A 103 14.66 -16.81 -2.19
C ALA A 103 14.62 -15.38 -2.75
N ARG A 104 15.04 -15.16 -4.00
CA ARG A 104 14.93 -13.83 -4.65
C ARG A 104 13.49 -13.34 -4.74
N THR A 105 12.55 -14.21 -5.07
CA THR A 105 11.12 -13.88 -5.16
C THR A 105 10.57 -13.49 -3.79
N LEU A 106 10.94 -14.23 -2.74
CA LEU A 106 10.58 -13.92 -1.36
C LEU A 106 11.16 -12.58 -0.90
N ILE A 107 12.44 -12.29 -1.20
CA ILE A 107 13.05 -11.01 -0.86
C ILE A 107 12.34 -9.86 -1.59
N ALA A 108 12.07 -10.01 -2.89
CA ALA A 108 11.38 -8.99 -3.68
C ALA A 108 9.93 -8.74 -3.22
N THR A 109 9.19 -9.79 -2.86
CA THR A 109 7.82 -9.65 -2.34
C THR A 109 7.81 -9.02 -0.94
N SER A 110 8.73 -9.40 -0.07
CA SER A 110 8.88 -8.80 1.26
C SER A 110 9.22 -7.31 1.20
N ARG A 111 10.12 -6.89 0.29
CA ARG A 111 10.38 -5.46 0.05
C ARG A 111 9.14 -4.68 -0.39
N ARG A 112 8.30 -5.29 -1.25
CA ARG A 112 7.05 -4.66 -1.68
C ARG A 112 6.04 -4.52 -0.54
N VAL A 113 6.02 -5.44 0.42
CA VAL A 113 5.20 -5.33 1.64
C VAL A 113 5.60 -4.10 2.45
N VAL A 114 6.90 -3.86 2.64
CA VAL A 114 7.40 -2.67 3.35
C VAL A 114 6.88 -1.38 2.72
N LEU A 115 7.04 -1.24 1.40
CA LEU A 115 6.56 -0.07 0.66
C LEU A 115 5.04 0.07 0.75
N ALA A 116 4.30 -1.03 0.60
CA ALA A 116 2.85 -1.03 0.71
C ALA A 116 2.37 -0.60 2.11
N ARG A 117 3.06 -1.04 3.18
CA ARG A 117 2.74 -0.65 4.56
C ARG A 117 2.96 0.84 4.79
N GLN A 118 4.03 1.41 4.23
CA GLN A 118 4.28 2.86 4.32
C GLN A 118 3.16 3.65 3.65
N VAL A 119 2.82 3.30 2.40
CA VAL A 119 1.71 3.93 1.65
C VAL A 119 0.39 3.80 2.40
N HIS A 120 0.08 2.63 2.95
CA HIS A 120 -1.10 2.41 3.78
C HIS A 120 -1.11 3.33 5.00
N THR A 121 -0.02 3.40 5.74
CA THR A 121 0.13 4.24 6.94
C THR A 121 -0.09 5.72 6.64
N ASP A 122 0.46 6.22 5.54
CA ASP A 122 0.30 7.61 5.11
C ASP A 122 -1.15 7.91 4.74
N LEU A 123 -1.81 7.02 3.98
CA LEU A 123 -3.20 7.20 3.58
C LEU A 123 -4.18 7.05 4.76
N VAL A 124 -3.89 6.16 5.71
CA VAL A 124 -4.61 6.05 7.00
C VAL A 124 -4.47 7.36 7.79
N ARG A 125 -3.24 7.91 7.89
CA ARG A 125 -2.99 9.19 8.57
C ARG A 125 -3.76 10.33 7.92
N ASP A 126 -3.80 10.41 6.59
CA ASP A 126 -4.56 11.42 5.85
C ASP A 126 -6.08 11.29 6.09
N ALA A 127 -6.61 10.08 6.02
CA ALA A 127 -8.02 9.80 6.27
C ALA A 127 -8.43 10.15 7.72
N LEU A 128 -7.60 9.76 8.71
CA LEU A 128 -7.83 10.11 10.12
C LEU A 128 -7.74 11.62 10.37
N SER A 129 -6.80 12.31 9.71
CA SER A 129 -6.67 13.77 9.82
C SER A 129 -7.88 14.49 9.23
N ALA A 130 -8.41 14.01 8.11
CA ALA A 130 -9.65 14.51 7.53
C ALA A 130 -10.86 14.27 8.46
N ARG A 131 -10.92 13.11 9.13
CA ARG A 131 -11.99 12.73 10.07
C ARG A 131 -12.03 13.59 11.34
N ARG A 132 -10.92 14.22 11.75
CA ARG A 132 -10.84 15.09 12.93
C ARG A 132 -11.41 16.51 12.71
N ARG A 133 -11.65 16.93 11.47
CA ARG A 133 -12.17 18.28 11.16
C ARG A 133 -13.56 18.49 11.77
N VAL A 134 -13.76 19.61 12.47
CA VAL A 134 -15.00 19.93 13.19
C VAL A 134 -16.25 19.81 12.31
N LEU A 135 -16.19 20.33 11.08
CA LEU A 135 -17.29 20.24 10.11
C LEU A 135 -17.66 18.80 9.76
N VAL A 136 -16.68 17.91 9.59
CA VAL A 136 -16.90 16.49 9.28
C VAL A 136 -17.58 15.78 10.45
N ARG A 137 -17.19 16.14 11.67
CA ARG A 137 -17.77 15.62 12.91
C ARG A 137 -19.20 16.12 13.13
N VAL A 138 -19.43 17.43 12.97
CA VAL A 138 -20.74 18.07 13.14
C VAL A 138 -21.74 17.59 12.08
N LEU A 139 -21.29 17.36 10.84
CA LEU A 139 -22.14 16.87 9.75
C LEU A 139 -22.30 15.34 9.73
N GLY A 140 -21.66 14.60 10.65
CA GLY A 140 -21.78 13.14 10.73
C GLY A 140 -21.25 12.38 9.51
N LEU A 141 -20.46 13.04 8.65
CA LEU A 141 -19.91 12.48 7.40
C LEU A 141 -18.93 11.32 7.67
N ASN A 142 -18.48 11.18 8.91
CA ASN A 142 -17.57 10.14 9.38
C ASN A 142 -18.25 8.80 9.74
N ARG A 143 -19.59 8.72 9.70
CA ARG A 143 -20.35 7.51 10.07
C ARG A 143 -20.49 6.49 8.93
N ARG A 144 -20.24 6.90 7.69
CA ARG A 144 -20.46 6.06 6.49
C ARG A 144 -19.30 5.10 6.20
N HIS A 145 -18.13 5.34 6.77
CA HIS A 145 -16.93 4.55 6.50
C HIS A 145 -16.40 3.94 7.79
N GLN A 146 -15.97 2.67 7.70
CA GLN A 146 -15.20 2.03 8.76
C GLN A 146 -13.95 2.87 9.05
N ARG A 147 -13.60 2.97 10.33
CA ARG A 147 -12.44 3.75 10.74
C ARG A 147 -11.18 3.08 10.18
N PRO A 148 -10.32 3.79 9.45
CA PRO A 148 -9.04 3.24 9.04
C PRO A 148 -8.16 2.94 10.27
N GLU A 149 -7.55 1.77 10.29
CA GLU A 149 -6.71 1.28 11.37
C GLU A 149 -5.26 1.11 10.87
N TYR A 150 -4.31 1.35 11.77
CA TYR A 150 -2.90 1.14 11.48
C TYR A 150 -2.62 -0.36 11.47
N PHE A 151 -1.74 -0.79 10.57
CA PHE A 151 -1.30 -2.18 10.48
C PHE A 151 0.11 -2.30 11.05
N ASP A 152 0.25 -2.92 12.21
CA ASP A 152 1.55 -3.05 12.90
C ASP A 152 2.17 -4.43 12.68
N ILE A 153 3.24 -4.46 11.90
CA ILE A 153 4.03 -5.66 11.64
C ILE A 153 5.50 -5.41 11.91
N VAL A 154 6.20 -6.44 12.36
CA VAL A 154 7.66 -6.41 12.46
C VAL A 154 8.27 -6.17 11.08
N GLU A 155 9.19 -5.21 11.00
CA GLU A 155 9.87 -4.89 9.75
C GLU A 155 10.73 -6.08 9.28
N PRO A 156 10.56 -6.59 8.05
CA PRO A 156 11.42 -7.63 7.51
C PRO A 156 12.82 -7.07 7.25
N THR A 157 13.80 -7.45 8.06
CA THR A 157 15.23 -7.21 7.77
C THR A 157 15.70 -8.28 6.79
N LEU A 158 15.99 -7.91 5.54
CA LEU A 158 16.35 -8.86 4.49
C LEU A 158 17.66 -8.50 3.80
N PRO A 159 18.40 -9.51 3.27
CA PRO A 159 19.64 -9.27 2.55
C PRO A 159 19.46 -8.31 1.37
N ASP A 160 20.53 -7.59 1.03
CA ASP A 160 20.51 -6.77 -0.16
C ASP A 160 20.56 -7.63 -1.42
N LEU A 161 19.50 -7.55 -2.25
CA LEU A 161 19.56 -8.10 -3.59
C LEU A 161 20.60 -7.33 -4.38
N PRO A 162 21.53 -8.00 -5.08
CA PRO A 162 22.44 -7.31 -5.98
C PRO A 162 21.62 -6.50 -7.00
N PRO A 163 22.12 -5.31 -7.40
CA PRO A 163 21.42 -4.49 -8.37
C PRO A 163 21.14 -5.32 -9.61
N VAL A 164 19.88 -5.33 -10.06
CA VAL A 164 19.53 -5.88 -11.36
C VAL A 164 20.34 -5.06 -12.37
N VAL A 165 21.37 -5.68 -12.96
CA VAL A 165 22.11 -5.08 -14.07
C VAL A 165 21.12 -5.02 -15.21
N VAL A 166 20.46 -3.87 -15.36
CA VAL A 166 19.67 -3.57 -16.54
C VAL A 166 20.69 -3.45 -17.68
N PRO A 167 20.70 -4.35 -18.67
CA PRO A 167 21.59 -4.19 -19.80
C PRO A 167 21.31 -2.81 -20.40
N ALA A 168 22.36 -2.00 -20.52
CA ALA A 168 22.27 -0.67 -21.11
C ALA A 168 21.52 -0.77 -22.45
N PRO A 169 20.61 0.18 -22.76
CA PRO A 169 19.90 0.15 -24.02
C PRO A 169 20.92 0.03 -25.15
N ALA A 170 20.80 -1.03 -25.96
CA ALA A 170 21.69 -1.26 -27.08
C ALA A 170 21.73 0.02 -27.91
N HIS A 171 22.92 0.62 -28.04
CA HIS A 171 23.11 1.75 -28.93
C HIS A 171 22.60 1.33 -30.32
N PRO A 172 21.70 2.10 -30.96
CA PRO A 172 21.27 1.78 -32.31
C PRO A 172 22.51 1.66 -33.17
N ALA A 173 22.65 0.53 -33.87
CA ALA A 173 23.75 0.30 -34.78
C ALA A 173 23.74 1.43 -35.81
N GLU A 174 24.68 2.37 -35.69
CA GLU A 174 24.99 3.33 -36.74
C GLU A 174 25.49 2.52 -37.93
N GLY A 175 24.57 2.23 -38.85
CA GLY A 175 24.88 1.62 -40.14
C GLY A 175 25.82 2.56 -40.88
N VAL A 176 27.10 2.17 -40.94
CA VAL A 176 28.07 2.74 -41.87
C VAL A 176 27.54 2.49 -43.29
N LEU A 177 27.02 3.54 -43.92
CA LEU A 177 26.69 3.54 -45.36
C LEU A 177 28.01 3.44 -46.14
N PRO A 178 28.24 2.39 -46.96
CA PRO A 178 29.40 2.34 -47.83
C PRO A 178 29.26 3.40 -48.93
N THR A 179 30.17 4.37 -48.94
CA THR A 179 30.34 5.33 -50.03
C THR A 179 30.85 4.60 -51.27
N ALA A 180 30.03 4.54 -52.32
CA ALA A 180 30.43 4.03 -53.63
C ALA A 180 31.45 4.97 -54.30
N PRO A 181 32.52 4.45 -54.94
CA PRO A 181 33.45 5.27 -55.70
C PRO A 181 32.88 5.64 -57.09
N VAL A 182 33.25 6.85 -57.55
CA VAL A 182 33.03 7.39 -58.91
C VAL A 182 34.15 6.94 -59.84
#